data_AF-A0A0F8Z1S0-F1
#
_entry.id   AF-A0A0F8Z1S0-F1
#
_cell.length_a   1.000
_cell.length_b   1.000
_cell.length_c   1.000
_cell.angle_alpha   90.00
_cell.angle_beta   90.00
_cell.angle_gamma   90.00
#
_symmetry.space_group_name_H-M   'P 1'
#
loop_
_entity.id
_entity.type
_entity.pdbx_description
1 polymer ?
#
loop_
_entity_poly.entity_id
_entity_poly.type
_entity_poly.pdbx_seq_one_letter_code
_entity_poly.pdbx_strand_id
1 'polypeptide(L)'
;MHNLAGDKNADNYILDELYLADIPTKAEKPEGEVPYTIIGVLNGWTFKRAWNYYVATTVDGLGIPYDVAVELHERPNPIHQEFGNIGMAVRVNGHCSCPHPNEDTYPSIEEIEEEFVSARKVFPDVDFDTTRAFAQSTLRSLNGIRYVRLYHIDSVVGLKEFAKTLRRLEKEAWRNEHGTDT
;
A
#
# COMPACT_ATOMS: atom_id res chain seq x y z
N MET A 1 -1.52 17.02 8.20
CA MET A 1 -1.78 17.21 6.76
C MET A 1 -3.05 18.04 6.61
N HIS A 2 -3.13 18.94 5.63
CA HIS A 2 -4.27 19.85 5.44
C HIS A 2 -5.38 19.20 4.60
N ASN A 3 -6.65 19.56 4.79
CA ASN A 3 -7.72 19.11 3.89
C ASN A 3 -7.65 19.93 2.58
N LEU A 4 -7.35 19.28 1.46
CA LEU A 4 -7.12 19.95 0.17
C LEU A 4 -8.31 19.86 -0.80
N ALA A 5 -9.50 19.43 -0.35
CA ALA A 5 -10.67 19.38 -1.23
C ALA A 5 -11.04 20.78 -1.73
N GLY A 6 -11.08 20.94 -3.05
CA GLY A 6 -11.34 22.20 -3.73
C GLY A 6 -10.22 23.25 -3.61
N ASP A 7 -9.09 22.95 -2.97
CA ASP A 7 -7.99 23.90 -2.83
C ASP A 7 -7.18 24.00 -4.12
N LYS A 8 -7.17 25.19 -4.74
CA LYS A 8 -6.44 25.47 -5.98
C LYS A 8 -4.93 25.44 -5.80
N ASN A 9 -4.43 25.51 -4.57
CA ASN A 9 -3.02 25.44 -4.23
C ASN A 9 -2.60 24.04 -3.73
N ALA A 10 -3.44 23.01 -3.95
CA ALA A 10 -3.19 21.65 -3.48
C ALA A 10 -1.78 21.14 -3.84
N ASP A 11 -1.30 21.42 -5.05
CA ASP A 11 0.02 20.99 -5.52
C ASP A 11 1.17 21.51 -4.66
N ASN A 12 1.09 22.72 -4.09
CA ASN A 12 2.16 23.25 -3.23
C ASN A 12 2.29 22.40 -1.96
N TYR A 13 1.16 22.08 -1.32
CA TYR A 13 1.14 21.22 -0.14
C TYR A 13 1.61 19.80 -0.48
N ILE A 14 1.17 19.26 -1.63
CA ILE A 14 1.56 17.91 -2.05
C ILE A 14 3.06 17.85 -2.35
N LEU A 15 3.65 18.85 -3.02
CA LEU A 15 5.09 18.95 -3.25
C LEU A 15 5.86 18.94 -1.92
N ASP A 16 5.47 19.79 -0.97
CA ASP A 16 6.13 19.89 0.32
C ASP A 16 6.06 18.57 1.10
N GLU A 17 4.88 17.95 1.17
CA GLU A 17 4.66 16.69 1.89
C GLU A 17 5.44 15.53 1.26
N LEU A 18 5.44 15.40 -0.07
CA LEU A 18 6.20 14.37 -0.79
C LEU A 18 7.71 14.61 -0.71
N TYR A 19 8.15 15.86 -0.84
CA TYR A 19 9.55 16.25 -0.66
C TYR A 19 10.06 15.89 0.75
N LEU A 20 9.29 16.20 1.78
CA LEU A 20 9.63 15.83 3.16
C LEU A 20 9.73 14.31 3.35
N ALA A 21 8.95 13.51 2.62
CA ALA A 21 9.02 12.05 2.63
C ALA A 21 10.07 11.47 1.65
N ASP A 22 10.79 12.34 0.94
CA ASP A 22 11.75 11.99 -0.11
C ASP A 22 11.11 11.15 -1.23
N ILE A 23 9.81 11.33 -1.49
CA ILE A 23 9.05 10.61 -2.52
C ILE A 23 9.13 11.40 -3.83
N PRO A 24 9.66 10.81 -4.92
CA PRO A 24 9.65 11.44 -6.24
C PRO A 24 8.24 11.75 -6.74
N THR A 25 8.10 12.81 -7.52
CA THR A 25 6.82 13.24 -8.07
C THR A 25 6.69 12.95 -9.55
N LYS A 26 5.45 12.80 -10.01
CA LYS A 26 5.08 12.64 -11.42
C LYS A 26 3.84 13.48 -11.70
N ALA A 27 3.75 14.04 -12.91
CA ALA A 27 2.54 14.70 -13.38
C ALA A 27 1.40 13.69 -13.58
N GLU A 28 0.18 14.11 -13.21
CA GLU A 28 -1.05 13.33 -13.32
C GLU A 28 -2.19 14.24 -13.76
N LYS A 29 -3.21 13.66 -14.40
CA LYS A 29 -4.42 14.44 -14.70
C LYS A 29 -5.23 14.67 -13.42
N PRO A 30 -5.76 15.88 -13.20
CA PRO A 30 -6.62 16.13 -12.05
C PRO A 30 -7.84 15.23 -12.06
N GLU A 31 -8.05 14.51 -10.97
CA GLU A 31 -9.19 13.62 -10.77
C GLU A 31 -9.68 13.73 -9.31
N GLY A 32 -11.01 13.74 -9.14
CA GLY A 32 -11.65 13.76 -7.81
C GLY A 32 -11.79 15.15 -7.19
N GLU A 33 -11.95 15.18 -5.86
CA GLU A 33 -12.26 16.41 -5.10
C GLU A 33 -11.04 17.29 -4.82
N VAL A 34 -9.84 16.70 -4.80
CA VAL A 34 -8.59 17.45 -4.65
C VAL A 34 -8.05 17.72 -6.05
N PRO A 35 -7.99 18.99 -6.50
CA PRO A 35 -7.62 19.32 -7.89
C PRO A 35 -6.10 19.31 -8.10
N TYR A 36 -5.43 18.21 -7.76
CA TYR A 36 -3.97 18.06 -7.90
C TYR A 36 -3.56 17.77 -9.35
N THR A 37 -2.37 18.21 -9.75
CA THR A 37 -1.73 17.84 -11.04
C THR A 37 -0.48 16.97 -10.85
N ILE A 38 -0.14 16.65 -9.61
CA ILE A 38 1.03 15.85 -9.24
C ILE A 38 0.67 14.72 -8.28
N ILE A 39 1.40 13.63 -8.39
CA ILE A 39 1.32 12.48 -7.48
C ILE A 39 2.71 12.03 -7.07
N GLY A 40 2.81 11.30 -5.97
CA GLY A 40 4.04 10.62 -5.58
C GLY A 40 4.18 9.27 -6.26
N VAL A 41 5.41 8.88 -6.59
CA VAL A 41 5.75 7.55 -7.11
C VAL A 41 7.02 7.02 -6.46
N LEU A 42 7.00 5.80 -5.94
CA LEU A 42 8.17 5.18 -5.32
C LEU A 42 8.06 3.65 -5.41
N ASN A 43 9.04 2.99 -6.03
CA ASN A 43 9.17 1.52 -6.05
C ASN A 43 7.90 0.79 -6.51
N GLY A 44 7.25 1.27 -7.57
CA GLY A 44 6.00 0.70 -8.09
C GLY A 44 4.74 1.07 -7.30
N TRP A 45 4.85 1.91 -6.27
CA TRP A 45 3.73 2.50 -5.55
C TRP A 45 3.40 3.89 -6.09
N THR A 46 2.11 4.19 -6.09
CA THR A 46 1.57 5.53 -6.38
C THR A 46 0.96 6.12 -5.12
N PHE A 47 1.12 7.42 -4.91
CA PHE A 47 0.61 8.16 -3.77
C PHE A 47 -0.28 9.28 -4.29
N LYS A 48 -1.60 9.07 -4.18
CA LYS A 48 -2.60 10.05 -4.61
C LYS A 48 -3.19 10.76 -3.40
N ARG A 49 -3.37 12.07 -3.52
CA ARG A 49 -3.93 12.88 -2.44
C ARG A 49 -5.45 12.72 -2.37
N ALA A 50 -6.00 12.55 -1.16
CA ALA A 50 -7.43 12.48 -0.91
C ALA A 50 -7.79 13.26 0.37
N TRP A 51 -8.49 14.38 0.23
CA TRP A 51 -8.80 15.31 1.33
C TRP A 51 -7.58 15.64 2.19
N ASN A 52 -7.50 15.03 3.38
CA ASN A 52 -6.45 15.23 4.37
C ASN A 52 -5.45 14.06 4.48
N TYR A 53 -5.55 13.01 3.67
CA TYR A 53 -4.65 11.83 3.67
C TYR A 53 -4.13 11.48 2.26
N TYR A 54 -3.19 10.54 2.18
CA TYR A 54 -2.77 9.91 0.92
C TYR A 54 -3.35 8.52 0.80
N VAL A 55 -3.76 8.16 -0.41
CA VAL A 55 -4.02 6.79 -0.81
C VAL A 55 -2.76 6.27 -1.50
N ALA A 56 -2.09 5.31 -0.87
CA ALA A 56 -0.95 4.62 -1.44
C ALA A 56 -1.41 3.27 -2.01
N THR A 57 -1.18 3.05 -3.31
CA THR A 57 -1.54 1.80 -3.99
C THR A 57 -0.44 1.30 -4.91
N THR A 58 -0.42 -0.01 -5.14
CA THR A 58 0.40 -0.63 -6.18
C THR A 58 -0.48 -1.54 -7.06
N VAL A 59 -0.28 -1.44 -8.37
CA VAL A 59 -1.01 -2.24 -9.39
C VAL A 59 -0.13 -3.39 -9.89
N ASP A 60 1.16 -3.11 -10.12
CA ASP A 60 2.11 -4.06 -10.71
C ASP A 60 3.13 -4.60 -9.69
N GLY A 61 3.01 -4.23 -8.41
CA GLY A 61 3.88 -4.70 -7.33
C GLY A 61 3.22 -5.79 -6.49
N LEU A 62 4.04 -6.69 -5.94
CA LEU A 62 3.61 -7.75 -5.02
C LEU A 62 2.82 -7.19 -3.81
N GLY A 63 3.11 -5.95 -3.40
CA GLY A 63 2.58 -5.30 -2.20
C GLY A 63 3.60 -5.32 -1.06
N ILE A 64 3.22 -4.85 0.12
CA ILE A 64 4.04 -5.04 1.32
C ILE A 64 3.74 -6.43 1.90
N PRO A 65 4.75 -7.31 2.08
CA PRO A 65 4.58 -8.60 2.74
C PRO A 65 3.94 -8.45 4.13
N TYR A 66 3.13 -9.42 4.53
CA TYR A 66 2.34 -9.36 5.75
C TYR A 66 3.16 -9.11 7.02
N ASP A 67 4.27 -9.82 7.19
CA ASP A 67 5.20 -9.63 8.31
C ASP A 67 5.76 -8.21 8.36
N VAL A 68 6.13 -7.66 7.21
CA VAL A 68 6.61 -6.27 7.08
C VAL A 68 5.48 -5.26 7.31
N ALA A 69 4.25 -5.57 6.89
CA ALA A 69 3.07 -4.76 7.15
C ALA A 69 2.75 -4.70 8.65
N VAL A 70 2.86 -5.83 9.36
CA VAL A 70 2.73 -5.91 10.82
C VAL A 70 3.84 -5.10 11.49
N GLU A 71 5.09 -5.28 11.09
CA GLU A 71 6.22 -4.50 11.63
C GLU A 71 6.00 -2.99 11.46
N LEU A 72 5.55 -2.55 10.28
CA LEU A 72 5.23 -1.15 10.01
C LEU A 72 4.08 -0.64 10.89
N HIS A 73 3.02 -1.44 11.04
CA HIS A 73 1.88 -1.10 11.88
C HIS A 73 2.29 -0.94 13.34
N GLU A 74 3.09 -1.86 13.88
CA GLU A 74 3.48 -1.91 15.28
C GLU A 74 4.63 -0.95 15.64
N ARG A 75 5.37 -0.43 14.64
CA ARG A 75 6.49 0.49 14.86
C ARG A 75 6.05 1.69 15.72
N PRO A 76 6.80 2.07 16.78
CA PRO A 76 6.46 3.24 17.59
C PRO A 76 6.40 4.52 16.76
N ASN A 77 5.41 5.39 17.04
CA ASN A 77 5.35 6.68 16.39
C ASN A 77 6.50 7.58 16.87
N PRO A 78 7.38 8.08 15.98
CA PRO A 78 8.59 8.80 16.39
C PRO A 78 8.31 10.21 16.93
N ILE A 79 7.13 10.77 16.70
CA ILE A 79 6.75 12.11 17.17
C ILE A 79 5.79 12.04 18.37
N HIS A 80 4.99 10.98 18.43
CA HIS A 80 3.81 10.90 19.28
C HIS A 80 3.73 9.51 19.92
N GLN A 81 4.73 9.15 20.72
CA GLN A 81 4.82 7.83 21.35
C GLN A 81 3.63 7.55 22.27
N GLU A 82 3.07 8.59 22.88
CA GLU A 82 1.87 8.55 23.72
C GLU A 82 0.58 8.30 22.94
N PHE A 83 0.59 8.53 21.62
CA PHE A 83 -0.56 8.31 20.73
C PHE A 83 -0.49 6.97 19.97
N GLY A 84 0.46 6.11 20.33
CA GLY A 84 0.55 4.73 19.85
C GLY A 84 1.61 4.51 18.77
N ASN A 85 1.29 3.62 17.84
CA ASN A 85 2.18 3.15 16.79
C ASN A 85 1.94 3.86 15.45
N ILE A 86 2.79 3.58 14.47
CA ILE A 86 2.68 4.11 13.10
C ILE A 86 1.41 3.60 12.40
N GLY A 87 0.86 2.46 12.80
CA GLY A 87 -0.42 1.93 12.32
C GLY A 87 -1.59 2.89 12.45
N MET A 88 -1.54 3.82 13.40
CA MET A 88 -2.54 4.89 13.55
C MET A 88 -2.44 5.99 12.47
N ALA A 89 -1.29 6.11 11.80
CA ALA A 89 -1.02 7.06 10.73
C ALA A 89 -0.91 6.41 9.34
N VAL A 90 -0.71 5.09 9.30
CA VAL A 90 -0.54 4.28 8.08
C VAL A 90 -1.50 3.09 8.19
N ARG A 91 -2.72 3.30 7.68
CA ARG A 91 -3.85 2.39 7.86
C ARG A 91 -4.02 1.48 6.65
N VAL A 92 -4.11 0.18 6.91
CA VAL A 92 -4.38 -0.82 5.87
C VAL A 92 -5.77 -0.61 5.27
N ASN A 93 -5.85 -0.68 3.94
CA ASN A 93 -7.07 -0.61 3.12
C ASN A 93 -8.01 0.56 3.40
N GLY A 94 -7.49 1.62 4.04
CA GLY A 94 -8.25 2.82 4.34
C GLY A 94 -9.32 2.69 5.41
N HIS A 95 -9.35 1.57 6.12
CA HIS A 95 -10.38 1.31 7.10
C HIS A 95 -10.25 2.24 8.32
N CYS A 96 -11.32 2.94 8.68
CA CYS A 96 -11.32 3.98 9.73
C CYS A 96 -11.03 3.44 11.14
N SER A 97 -11.21 2.13 11.35
CA SER A 97 -10.89 1.48 12.63
C SER A 97 -9.41 1.11 12.79
N CYS A 98 -8.55 1.43 11.81
CA CYS A 98 -7.14 1.07 11.81
C CYS A 98 -6.90 -0.43 12.10
N PRO A 99 -7.59 -1.35 11.40
CA PRO A 99 -7.50 -2.77 11.72
C PRO A 99 -6.05 -3.23 11.59
N HIS A 100 -5.70 -4.20 12.43
CA HIS A 100 -4.40 -4.84 12.34
C HIS A 100 -4.28 -5.55 10.97
N PRO A 101 -3.09 -5.62 10.33
CA PRO A 101 -2.96 -6.17 8.97
C PRO A 101 -3.51 -7.60 8.81
N ASN A 102 -3.61 -8.38 9.88
CA ASN A 102 -4.15 -9.77 9.84
C ASN A 102 -5.62 -9.83 9.41
N GLU A 103 -6.38 -8.76 9.65
CA GLU A 103 -7.79 -8.67 9.31
C GLU A 103 -7.99 -8.34 7.83
N ASP A 104 -6.96 -7.87 7.11
CA ASP A 104 -7.16 -7.25 5.80
C ASP A 104 -5.98 -7.37 4.83
N THR A 105 -5.60 -8.63 4.55
CA THR A 105 -4.52 -8.99 3.62
C THR A 105 -5.01 -9.82 2.44
N TYR A 106 -4.24 -9.81 1.35
CA TYR A 106 -4.53 -10.55 0.12
C TYR A 106 -3.42 -11.57 -0.19
N PRO A 107 -3.73 -12.75 -0.75
CA PRO A 107 -2.70 -13.65 -1.28
C PRO A 107 -1.90 -13.00 -2.42
N SER A 108 -0.75 -13.57 -2.80
CA SER A 108 0.02 -13.11 -3.97
C SER A 108 -0.78 -13.21 -5.28
N ILE A 109 -0.41 -12.45 -6.32
CA ILE A 109 -1.10 -12.57 -7.63
C ILE A 109 -0.84 -13.95 -8.23
N GLU A 110 0.39 -14.43 -8.11
CA GLU A 110 0.86 -15.70 -8.63
C GLU A 110 0.07 -16.86 -8.02
N GLU A 111 -0.06 -16.90 -6.68
CA GLU A 111 -0.88 -17.91 -6.01
C GLU A 111 -2.34 -17.83 -6.46
N ILE A 112 -2.91 -16.61 -6.60
CA ILE A 112 -4.28 -16.41 -7.09
C ILE A 112 -4.44 -16.97 -8.51
N GLU A 113 -3.48 -16.75 -9.39
CA GLU A 113 -3.53 -17.26 -10.76
C GLU A 113 -3.41 -18.79 -10.80
N GLU A 114 -2.51 -19.38 -10.02
CA GLU A 114 -2.34 -20.83 -9.91
C GLU A 114 -3.60 -21.52 -9.37
N GLU A 115 -4.17 -20.98 -8.29
CA GLU A 115 -5.40 -21.49 -7.70
C GLU A 115 -6.60 -21.24 -8.62
N PHE A 116 -6.64 -20.11 -9.33
CA PHE A 116 -7.67 -19.83 -10.32
C PHE A 116 -7.64 -20.84 -11.48
N VAL A 117 -6.46 -21.17 -12.00
CA VAL A 117 -6.28 -22.20 -13.03
C VAL A 117 -6.72 -23.56 -12.51
N SER A 118 -6.41 -23.89 -11.26
CA SER A 118 -6.84 -25.13 -10.62
C SER A 118 -8.36 -25.19 -10.44
N ALA A 119 -8.98 -24.11 -9.96
CA ALA A 119 -10.42 -23.99 -9.79
C ALA A 119 -11.17 -24.06 -11.13
N ARG A 120 -10.65 -23.44 -12.21
CA ARG A 120 -11.25 -23.54 -13.56
C ARG A 120 -11.24 -24.96 -14.12
N LYS A 121 -10.29 -25.81 -13.74
CA LYS A 121 -10.28 -27.24 -14.13
C LYS A 121 -11.39 -28.03 -13.43
N VAL A 122 -11.71 -27.66 -12.19
CA VAL A 122 -12.75 -28.34 -11.38
C VAL A 122 -14.15 -27.80 -11.71
N PHE A 123 -14.24 -26.50 -11.99
CA PHE A 123 -15.50 -25.78 -12.23
C PHE A 123 -15.48 -25.04 -13.59
N PRO A 124 -15.48 -25.77 -14.73
CA PRO A 124 -15.35 -25.16 -16.05
C PRO A 124 -16.54 -24.27 -16.45
N ASP A 125 -17.72 -24.53 -15.88
CA ASP A 125 -18.97 -23.84 -16.21
C ASP A 125 -19.26 -22.62 -15.32
N VAL A 126 -18.43 -22.36 -14.30
CA VAL A 126 -18.54 -21.19 -13.44
C VAL A 126 -17.89 -19.99 -14.13
N ASP A 127 -18.49 -18.81 -13.99
CA ASP A 127 -17.95 -17.58 -14.58
C ASP A 127 -16.59 -17.19 -13.97
N PHE A 128 -15.89 -16.32 -14.71
CA PHE A 128 -14.54 -15.88 -14.37
C PHE A 128 -14.47 -15.20 -13.00
N ASP A 129 -15.38 -14.26 -12.73
CA ASP A 129 -15.33 -13.45 -11.51
C ASP A 129 -15.62 -14.30 -10.28
N THR A 130 -16.61 -15.19 -10.36
CA THR A 130 -16.95 -16.13 -9.28
C THR A 130 -15.80 -17.09 -9.00
N THR A 131 -15.16 -17.62 -10.04
CA THR A 131 -14.03 -18.55 -9.87
C THR A 131 -12.80 -17.84 -9.29
N ARG A 132 -12.55 -16.58 -9.67
CA ARG A 132 -11.47 -15.76 -9.12
C ARG A 132 -11.71 -15.42 -7.65
N ALA A 133 -12.94 -15.09 -7.28
CA ALA A 133 -13.32 -14.86 -5.89
C ALA A 133 -13.15 -16.12 -5.03
N PHE A 134 -13.48 -17.30 -5.58
CA PHE A 134 -13.23 -18.58 -4.91
C PHE A 134 -11.74 -18.85 -4.70
N ALA A 135 -10.91 -18.71 -5.74
CA ALA A 135 -9.46 -18.89 -5.62
C ALA A 135 -8.84 -17.98 -4.56
N GLN A 136 -9.26 -16.70 -4.54
CA GLN A 136 -8.84 -15.75 -3.52
C GLN A 136 -9.27 -16.17 -2.10
N SER A 137 -10.50 -16.67 -1.91
CA SER A 137 -11.00 -17.08 -0.59
C SER A 137 -10.29 -18.34 -0.09
N THR A 138 -10.04 -19.31 -0.97
CA THR A 138 -9.28 -20.53 -0.68
C THR A 138 -7.88 -20.18 -0.21
N LEU A 139 -7.15 -19.34 -0.94
CA LEU A 139 -5.80 -18.94 -0.56
C LEU A 139 -5.75 -18.12 0.74
N ARG A 140 -6.76 -17.27 0.99
CA ARG A 140 -6.90 -16.58 2.27
C ARG A 140 -7.03 -17.57 3.44
N SER A 141 -7.64 -18.73 3.23
CA SER A 141 -7.80 -19.77 4.25
C SER A 141 -6.55 -20.64 4.47
N LEU A 142 -5.61 -20.65 3.52
CA LEU A 142 -4.46 -21.58 3.51
C LEU A 142 -3.16 -21.00 4.10
N ASN A 143 -3.19 -19.83 4.75
CA ASN A 143 -1.99 -19.15 5.29
C ASN A 143 -0.87 -18.92 4.24
N GLY A 144 -1.22 -18.74 2.96
CA GLY A 144 -0.27 -18.41 1.89
C GLY A 144 0.46 -17.07 2.11
N ILE A 145 1.37 -16.68 1.21
CA ILE A 145 2.09 -15.42 1.37
C ILE A 145 1.12 -14.26 1.16
N ARG A 146 0.90 -13.46 2.21
CA ARG A 146 -0.08 -12.37 2.18
C ARG A 146 0.60 -11.03 2.01
N TYR A 147 -0.04 -10.15 1.25
CA TYR A 147 0.43 -8.81 0.94
C TYR A 147 -0.66 -7.78 1.21
N VAL A 148 -0.23 -6.56 1.51
CA VAL A 148 -1.10 -5.38 1.56
C VAL A 148 -0.75 -4.46 0.41
N ARG A 149 -1.76 -4.01 -0.33
CA ARG A 149 -1.60 -3.22 -1.57
C ARG A 149 -2.25 -1.85 -1.53
N LEU A 150 -3.00 -1.55 -0.48
CA LEU A 150 -3.66 -0.27 -0.30
C LEU A 150 -3.45 0.22 1.12
N TYR A 151 -3.04 1.49 1.24
CA TYR A 151 -2.90 2.16 2.52
C TYR A 151 -3.51 3.56 2.44
N HIS A 152 -4.12 3.99 3.53
CA HIS A 152 -4.38 5.40 3.79
C HIS A 152 -3.32 5.92 4.75
N ILE A 153 -2.75 7.09 4.43
CA ILE A 153 -1.66 7.69 5.18
C ILE A 153 -2.07 9.08 5.62
N ASP A 154 -2.33 9.25 6.91
CA ASP A 154 -2.99 10.44 7.45
C ASP A 154 -2.00 11.50 7.98
N SER A 155 -0.69 11.23 7.92
CA SER A 155 0.33 12.17 8.39
C SER A 155 1.62 12.13 7.58
N VAL A 156 2.39 13.23 7.62
CA VAL A 156 3.71 13.32 6.95
C VAL A 156 4.71 12.36 7.59
N VAL A 157 4.57 12.09 8.89
CA VAL A 157 5.37 11.07 9.58
C VAL A 157 5.05 9.68 9.06
N GLY A 158 3.76 9.34 8.92
CA GLY A 158 3.34 8.08 8.32
C GLY A 158 3.86 7.93 6.90
N LEU A 159 3.81 9.01 6.11
CA LEU A 159 4.33 9.02 4.74
C LEU A 159 5.84 8.76 4.68
N LYS A 160 6.61 9.39 5.58
CA LYS A 160 8.05 9.14 5.75
C LYS A 160 8.34 7.69 6.13
N GLU A 161 7.64 7.16 7.13
CA GLU A 161 7.86 5.80 7.62
C GLU A 161 7.47 4.74 6.59
N PHE A 162 6.38 4.99 5.84
CA PHE A 162 5.97 4.14 4.72
C PHE A 162 7.03 4.14 3.61
N ALA A 163 7.50 5.32 3.20
CA ALA A 163 8.53 5.45 2.17
C ALA A 163 9.85 4.79 2.58
N LYS A 164 10.25 4.88 3.86
CA LYS A 164 11.42 4.16 4.39
C LYS A 164 11.26 2.64 4.27
N THR A 165 10.07 2.13 4.60
CA THR A 165 9.77 0.70 4.47
C THR A 165 9.87 0.24 3.02
N LEU A 166 9.35 1.01 2.05
CA LEU A 166 9.46 0.67 0.63
C LEU A 166 10.92 0.61 0.13
N ARG A 167 11.76 1.56 0.53
CA ARG A 167 13.19 1.56 0.16
C ARG A 167 13.95 0.42 0.79
N ARG A 168 13.61 0.03 2.02
CA ARG A 168 14.19 -1.14 2.68
C ARG A 168 13.86 -2.42 1.90
N LEU A 169 12.59 -2.61 1.54
CA LEU A 169 12.13 -3.76 0.76
C LEU A 169 12.84 -3.87 -0.59
N GLU A 170 12.99 -2.76 -1.31
CA GLU A 170 13.73 -2.74 -2.58
C GLU A 170 15.20 -3.15 -2.40
N LYS A 171 15.86 -2.64 -1.36
CA LYS A 171 17.25 -2.98 -1.05
C LYS A 171 17.41 -4.47 -0.69
N GLU A 172 16.45 -5.03 0.04
CA GLU A 172 16.42 -6.45 0.40
C GLU A 172 16.18 -7.33 -0.84
N ALA A 173 15.24 -6.95 -1.70
CA ALA A 173 15.00 -7.64 -2.98
C ALA A 173 16.26 -7.64 -3.86
N TRP A 174 16.90 -6.49 -4.02
CA TRP A 174 18.14 -6.37 -4.80
C TRP A 174 19.26 -7.27 -4.27
N ARG A 175 19.44 -7.34 -2.94
CA ARG A 175 20.44 -8.21 -2.29
C ARG A 175 20.16 -9.69 -2.53
N ASN A 176 18.89 -10.09 -2.47
CA ASN A 176 18.49 -11.48 -2.68
C ASN A 176 18.72 -11.93 -4.13
N GLU A 177 18.53 -11.03 -5.10
CA GLU A 177 18.71 -11.31 -6.53
C GLU A 177 20.18 -11.37 -6.96
N HIS A 178 21.03 -10.49 -6.41
CA HIS A 178 22.40 -10.31 -6.89
C HIS A 178 23.46 -11.02 -6.02
N GLY A 179 23.03 -11.65 -4.91
CA GLY A 179 23.94 -12.24 -3.94
C GLY A 179 24.75 -11.19 -3.19
N THR A 180 25.04 -11.43 -1.92
CA THR A 180 26.07 -10.66 -1.24
C THR A 180 27.42 -11.24 -1.65
N ASP A 181 28.15 -10.55 -2.53
CA ASP A 181 29.61 -10.70 -2.61
C ASP A 181 30.19 -10.28 -1.24
N THR A 182 30.31 -11.26 -0.35
CA THR A 182 31.08 -11.19 0.90
C THR A 182 32.21 -12.19 0.84
#